data_AF-A0A2N7D8G4-F1
#
_entry.id   AF-A0A2N7D8G4-F1
#
_cell.length_a   1.000
_cell.length_b   1.000
_cell.length_c   1.000
_cell.angle_alpha   90.00
_cell.angle_beta   90.00
_cell.angle_gamma   90.00
#
_symmetry.space_group_name_H-M   'P 1'
#
loop_
_entity.id
_entity.type
_entity.pdbx_description
1 polymer ?
#
loop_
_entity_poly.entity_id
_entity_poly.type
_entity_poly.pdbx_seq_one_letter_code
_entity_poly.pdbx_strand_id
1 'polypeptide(L)'
;MKTRSTIGLMLTVILFSTVTHSANHNYQNQATVILEESILGTVVVDQINDTGVIEPNIATIKQTGIKNKAYVIQHGSNNTSDISQHGTVNIAATTQLGSDKTATIVQDGSYNAAFIVQTGTDESDIELTQNDCGNIAYVKNTAQVENTLSFTQNGGELLIIKNGLSANISLTQGK
;
A
#
# COMPACT_ATOMS: atom_id res chain seq x y z
N MET A 1 -22.13 12.17 17.54
CA MET A 1 -22.06 13.00 16.32
C MET A 1 -21.46 12.12 15.23
N LYS A 2 -22.23 11.66 14.23
CA LYS A 2 -21.71 10.79 13.16
C LYS A 2 -20.92 11.65 12.18
N THR A 3 -19.59 11.57 12.20
CA THR A 3 -18.72 12.24 11.22
C THR A 3 -18.51 11.34 10.00
N ARG A 4 -18.56 11.95 8.81
CA ARG A 4 -18.53 11.25 7.52
C ARG A 4 -17.11 10.81 7.17
N SER A 5 -16.95 9.58 6.69
CA SER A 5 -15.79 9.15 5.89
C SER A 5 -15.87 9.83 4.53
N THR A 6 -14.73 10.31 4.01
CA THR A 6 -14.67 11.03 2.73
C THR A 6 -13.80 10.25 1.77
N ILE A 7 -14.40 9.79 0.66
CA ILE A 7 -13.68 9.25 -0.48
C ILE A 7 -13.38 10.42 -1.42
N GLY A 8 -12.10 10.75 -1.59
CA GLY A 8 -11.64 11.68 -2.62
C GLY A 8 -11.46 10.93 -3.92
N LEU A 9 -12.47 10.95 -4.80
CA LEU A 9 -12.39 10.34 -6.12
C LEU A 9 -12.18 11.44 -7.18
N MET A 10 -10.94 11.60 -7.65
CA MET A 10 -10.64 12.50 -8.77
C MET A 10 -10.63 11.67 -10.06
N LEU A 11 -11.71 11.78 -10.84
CA LEU A 11 -11.93 10.98 -12.06
C LEU A 11 -11.37 11.73 -13.27
N THR A 12 -10.45 11.12 -14.01
CA THR A 12 -10.11 11.54 -15.38
C THR A 12 -10.05 10.30 -16.26
N VAL A 13 -11.21 9.97 -16.84
CA VAL A 13 -11.46 8.88 -17.81
C VAL A 13 -11.22 7.46 -17.28
N ILE A 14 -12.27 6.83 -16.75
CA ILE A 14 -12.30 5.39 -16.45
C ILE A 14 -12.94 4.64 -17.61
N LEU A 15 -12.26 3.65 -18.18
CA LEU A 15 -12.91 2.57 -18.94
C LEU A 15 -12.86 1.27 -18.11
N PHE A 16 -14.00 0.87 -17.56
CA PHE A 16 -14.23 -0.44 -16.90
C PHE A 16 -13.39 -0.77 -15.65
N SER A 17 -12.91 0.23 -14.89
CA SER A 17 -12.19 0.01 -13.63
C SER A 17 -13.12 -0.01 -12.42
N THR A 18 -12.77 -0.78 -11.39
CA THR A 18 -13.57 -0.97 -10.17
C THR A 18 -12.84 -0.40 -8.96
N VAL A 19 -13.54 0.43 -8.17
CA VAL A 19 -13.08 0.93 -6.88
C VAL A 19 -14.05 0.47 -5.81
N THR A 20 -13.55 -0.20 -4.78
CA THR A 20 -14.31 -0.56 -3.58
C THR A 20 -13.63 0.02 -2.36
N HIS A 21 -14.42 0.66 -1.50
CA HIS A 21 -13.94 1.23 -0.26
C HIS A 21 -14.90 0.81 0.86
N SER A 22 -14.33 0.19 1.90
CA SER A 22 -15.00 -0.16 3.14
C SER A 22 -14.30 0.61 4.26
N ALA A 23 -15.02 1.51 4.94
CA ALA A 23 -14.53 2.17 6.15
C ALA A 23 -15.56 1.99 7.25
N ASN A 24 -15.15 1.40 8.38
CA ASN A 24 -16.05 1.29 9.53
C ASN A 24 -16.06 2.60 10.34
N HIS A 25 -17.27 3.03 10.70
CA HIS A 25 -17.72 4.41 10.86
C HIS A 25 -17.33 5.11 12.18
N ASN A 26 -16.05 5.24 12.48
CA ASN A 26 -15.62 6.06 13.61
C ASN A 26 -14.27 6.73 13.27
N TYR A 27 -14.30 8.06 13.07
CA TYR A 27 -13.13 8.98 13.06
C TYR A 27 -12.30 9.22 11.77
N GLN A 28 -12.97 9.47 10.63
CA GLN A 28 -12.37 10.14 9.45
C GLN A 28 -11.27 9.42 8.65
N ASN A 29 -11.29 8.07 8.55
CA ASN A 29 -10.45 7.37 7.57
C ASN A 29 -10.58 8.00 6.18
N GLN A 30 -9.42 8.23 5.55
CA GLN A 30 -9.32 8.90 4.27
C GLN A 30 -8.77 7.91 3.25
N ALA A 31 -9.50 7.78 2.13
CA ALA A 31 -9.04 7.06 0.97
C ALA A 31 -9.11 7.98 -0.25
N THR A 32 -7.97 8.13 -0.91
CA THR A 32 -7.84 8.83 -2.19
C THR A 32 -7.48 7.83 -3.26
N VAL A 33 -8.30 7.71 -4.29
CA VAL A 33 -8.05 6.81 -5.42
C VAL A 33 -8.03 7.63 -6.70
N ILE A 34 -6.90 7.56 -7.40
CA ILE A 34 -6.62 8.27 -8.64
C ILE A 34 -6.41 7.21 -9.72
N LEU A 35 -7.31 7.17 -10.69
CA LEU A 35 -7.24 6.28 -11.85
C LEU A 35 -7.06 7.16 -13.09
N GLU A 36 -5.83 7.24 -13.59
CA GLU A 36 -5.49 8.01 -14.80
C GLU A 36 -5.27 7.02 -15.94
N GLU A 37 -6.15 7.04 -16.96
CA GLU A 37 -6.04 6.10 -18.10
C GLU A 37 -6.03 4.62 -17.69
N SER A 38 -6.61 4.31 -16.52
CA SER A 38 -6.67 2.96 -15.99
C SER A 38 -7.78 2.16 -16.66
N ILE A 39 -7.43 1.06 -17.32
CA ILE A 39 -8.36 0.14 -17.98
C ILE A 39 -8.42 -1.16 -17.20
N LEU A 40 -9.61 -1.56 -16.74
CA LEU A 40 -9.82 -2.78 -15.94
C LEU A 40 -8.97 -2.80 -14.64
N GLY A 41 -8.61 -1.63 -14.13
CA GLY A 41 -7.94 -1.50 -12.84
C GLY A 41 -8.88 -1.91 -11.70
N THR A 42 -8.32 -2.49 -10.64
CA THR A 42 -9.06 -2.80 -9.42
C THR A 42 -8.39 -2.14 -8.23
N VAL A 43 -9.19 -1.44 -7.44
CA VAL A 43 -8.73 -0.84 -6.19
C VAL A 43 -9.67 -1.26 -5.06
N VAL A 44 -9.08 -1.78 -3.99
CA VAL A 44 -9.79 -2.13 -2.76
C VAL A 44 -9.10 -1.44 -1.59
N VAL A 45 -9.86 -0.68 -0.81
CA VAL A 45 -9.40 -0.06 0.42
C VAL A 45 -10.32 -0.49 1.56
N ASP A 46 -9.76 -1.13 2.58
CA ASP A 46 -10.45 -1.47 3.83
C ASP A 46 -9.72 -0.81 5.02
N GLN A 47 -10.41 0.08 5.71
CA GLN A 47 -9.84 0.87 6.81
C GLN A 47 -10.72 0.75 8.06
N ILE A 48 -10.14 0.25 9.14
CA ILE A 48 -10.83 0.02 10.41
C ILE A 48 -10.04 0.67 11.54
N ASN A 49 -10.68 1.57 12.29
CA ASN A 49 -10.08 2.19 13.47
C ASN A 49 -10.30 1.31 14.71
N ASP A 50 -9.27 1.12 15.54
CA ASP A 50 -9.42 0.47 16.85
C ASP A 50 -10.01 1.45 17.88
N THR A 51 -10.63 0.98 18.96
CA THR A 51 -11.30 1.86 19.93
C THR A 51 -10.30 2.60 20.82
N GLY A 52 -10.22 3.93 20.74
CA GLY A 52 -9.28 4.76 21.51
C GLY A 52 -9.15 6.17 20.94
N VAL A 53 -8.16 6.97 21.39
CA VAL A 53 -7.75 8.16 20.63
C VAL A 53 -7.18 7.65 19.29
N ILE A 54 -7.81 8.03 18.18
CA ILE A 54 -7.58 7.44 16.85
C ILE A 54 -7.42 8.56 15.83
N GLU A 55 -6.16 8.77 15.44
CA GLU A 55 -5.81 9.46 14.20
C GLU A 55 -6.26 8.63 12.99
N PRO A 56 -6.67 9.28 11.88
CA PRO A 56 -7.23 8.59 10.72
C PRO A 56 -6.19 7.70 10.05
N ASN A 57 -6.64 6.56 9.51
CA ASN A 57 -5.85 5.83 8.53
C ASN A 57 -5.99 6.53 7.16
N ILE A 58 -4.87 6.65 6.45
CA ILE A 58 -4.76 7.31 5.15
C ILE A 58 -4.33 6.28 4.12
N ALA A 59 -5.09 6.17 3.04
CA ALA A 59 -4.76 5.35 1.88
C ALA A 59 -4.77 6.20 0.62
N THR A 60 -3.64 6.26 -0.10
CA THR A 60 -3.57 6.85 -1.43
C THR A 60 -3.23 5.77 -2.45
N ILE A 61 -4.01 5.69 -3.51
CA ILE A 61 -3.77 4.74 -4.59
C ILE A 61 -3.82 5.50 -5.91
N LYS A 62 -2.72 5.47 -6.65
CA LYS A 62 -2.62 5.97 -8.01
C LYS A 62 -2.35 4.81 -8.97
N GLN A 63 -3.21 4.64 -9.97
CA GLN A 63 -3.01 3.65 -11.03
C GLN A 63 -3.10 4.28 -12.42
N THR A 64 -2.14 3.91 -13.25
CA THR A 64 -2.10 4.22 -14.68
C THR A 64 -1.80 2.94 -15.47
N GLY A 65 -2.54 2.70 -16.55
CA GLY A 65 -2.35 1.55 -17.43
C GLY A 65 -3.42 0.45 -17.29
N ILE A 66 -3.06 -0.82 -17.51
CA ILE A 66 -4.04 -1.87 -17.80
C ILE A 66 -4.01 -2.99 -16.75
N LYS A 67 -5.18 -3.31 -16.16
CA LYS A 67 -5.38 -4.44 -15.24
C LYS A 67 -4.51 -4.41 -13.97
N ASN A 68 -4.10 -3.23 -13.54
CA ASN A 68 -3.39 -3.07 -12.27
C ASN A 68 -4.34 -3.29 -11.09
N LYS A 69 -3.84 -3.89 -10.01
CA LYS A 69 -4.62 -4.18 -8.82
C LYS A 69 -3.90 -3.67 -7.58
N ALA A 70 -4.63 -2.91 -6.76
CA ALA A 70 -4.15 -2.37 -5.51
C ALA A 70 -5.12 -2.74 -4.38
N TYR A 71 -4.57 -3.24 -3.28
CA TYR A 71 -5.32 -3.63 -2.08
C TYR A 71 -4.67 -2.97 -0.86
N VAL A 72 -5.44 -2.22 -0.09
CA VAL A 72 -4.98 -1.60 1.15
C VAL A 72 -5.87 -2.05 2.29
N ILE A 73 -5.26 -2.61 3.34
CA ILE A 73 -5.92 -3.00 4.58
C ILE A 73 -5.22 -2.31 5.75
N GLN A 74 -5.91 -1.44 6.46
CA GLN A 74 -5.36 -0.68 7.59
C GLN A 74 -6.25 -0.82 8.81
N HIS A 75 -5.79 -1.56 9.81
CA HIS A 75 -6.52 -1.77 11.06
C HIS A 75 -5.73 -1.18 12.23
N GLY A 76 -6.27 -0.15 12.88
CA GLY A 76 -5.65 0.58 13.98
C GLY A 76 -5.72 2.10 13.77
N SER A 77 -4.68 2.85 14.14
CA SER A 77 -4.69 4.32 14.10
C SER A 77 -3.49 4.89 13.35
N ASN A 78 -3.62 6.05 12.71
CA ASN A 78 -2.48 6.74 12.07
C ASN A 78 -1.67 5.90 11.06
N ASN A 79 -2.26 4.90 10.40
CA ASN A 79 -1.55 4.15 9.37
C ASN A 79 -1.64 4.87 8.03
N THR A 80 -0.54 4.95 7.31
CA THR A 80 -0.46 5.54 5.97
C THR A 80 -0.02 4.50 4.95
N SER A 81 -0.78 4.36 3.87
CA SER A 81 -0.44 3.46 2.77
C SER A 81 -0.54 4.20 1.45
N ASP A 82 0.56 4.17 0.70
CA ASP A 82 0.66 4.79 -0.61
C ASP A 82 1.03 3.74 -1.67
N ILE A 83 0.16 3.53 -2.66
CA ILE A 83 0.41 2.62 -3.78
C ILE A 83 0.39 3.41 -5.08
N SER A 84 1.48 3.34 -5.84
CA SER A 84 1.60 3.92 -7.19
C SER A 84 1.95 2.83 -8.20
N GLN A 85 1.05 2.58 -9.17
CA GLN A 85 1.26 1.56 -10.20
C GLN A 85 1.19 2.18 -11.60
N HIS A 86 2.30 2.10 -12.32
CA HIS A 86 2.40 2.46 -13.73
C HIS A 86 2.69 1.20 -14.56
N GLY A 87 1.87 0.97 -15.59
CA GLY A 87 2.08 -0.12 -16.55
C GLY A 87 0.97 -1.17 -16.54
N THR A 88 1.31 -2.46 -16.65
CA THR A 88 0.31 -3.51 -16.94
C THR A 88 0.38 -4.72 -16.02
N VAL A 89 -0.77 -5.15 -15.50
CA VAL A 89 -0.91 -6.38 -14.69
C VAL A 89 -0.02 -6.35 -13.43
N ASN A 90 0.17 -5.17 -12.84
CA ASN A 90 0.87 -5.03 -11.57
C ASN A 90 -0.08 -5.30 -10.40
N ILE A 91 0.42 -5.93 -9.34
CA ILE A 91 -0.33 -6.25 -8.12
C ILE A 91 0.43 -5.69 -6.92
N ALA A 92 -0.24 -4.84 -6.15
CA ALA A 92 0.29 -4.27 -4.91
C ALA A 92 -0.71 -4.49 -3.77
N ALA A 93 -0.19 -4.91 -2.62
CA ALA A 93 -0.99 -5.05 -1.42
C ALA A 93 -0.23 -4.60 -0.18
N THR A 94 -0.89 -3.79 0.65
CA THR A 94 -0.39 -3.39 1.97
C THR A 94 -1.36 -3.86 3.05
N THR A 95 -0.80 -4.34 4.16
CA THR A 95 -1.55 -4.67 5.37
C THR A 95 -0.84 -4.08 6.57
N GLN A 96 -1.51 -3.17 7.28
CA GLN A 96 -0.98 -2.46 8.42
C GLN A 96 -1.87 -2.72 9.62
N LEU A 97 -1.32 -3.39 10.64
CA LEU A 97 -2.00 -3.71 11.88
C LEU A 97 -1.30 -3.01 13.05
N GLY A 98 -2.04 -2.18 13.79
CA GLY A 98 -1.52 -1.37 14.89
C GLY A 98 -1.53 0.13 14.56
N SER A 99 -0.64 0.88 15.17
CA SER A 99 -0.54 2.33 15.00
C SER A 99 0.73 2.77 14.30
N ASP A 100 0.71 3.92 13.62
CA ASP A 100 1.91 4.60 13.10
C ASP A 100 2.73 3.77 12.10
N LYS A 101 2.05 3.05 11.20
CA LYS A 101 2.71 2.28 10.12
C LYS A 101 2.65 3.07 8.81
N THR A 102 3.76 3.11 8.09
CA THR A 102 3.86 3.70 6.75
C THR A 102 4.33 2.64 5.75
N ALA A 103 3.57 2.44 4.67
CA ALA A 103 3.92 1.52 3.60
C ALA A 103 3.78 2.21 2.25
N THR A 104 4.87 2.23 1.48
CA THR A 104 4.90 2.75 0.12
C THR A 104 5.28 1.64 -0.86
N ILE A 105 4.44 1.45 -1.87
CA ILE A 105 4.72 0.56 -3.00
C ILE A 105 4.71 1.39 -4.29
N VAL A 106 5.81 1.35 -5.03
CA VAL A 106 5.94 1.92 -6.37
C VAL A 106 6.25 0.79 -7.35
N GLN A 107 5.38 0.58 -8.33
CA GLN A 107 5.58 -0.41 -9.39
C GLN A 107 5.57 0.29 -10.75
N ASP A 108 6.70 0.27 -11.43
CA ASP A 108 6.85 0.75 -12.80
C ASP A 108 7.22 -0.42 -13.73
N GLY A 109 6.32 -0.76 -14.64
CA GLY A 109 6.51 -1.83 -15.61
C GLY A 109 5.36 -2.84 -15.62
N SER A 110 5.67 -4.12 -15.77
CA SER A 110 4.65 -5.15 -16.04
C SER A 110 4.79 -6.39 -15.18
N TYR A 111 3.68 -7.01 -14.79
CA TYR A 111 3.70 -8.27 -14.04
C TYR A 111 4.49 -8.22 -12.71
N ASN A 112 4.59 -7.04 -12.10
CA ASN A 112 5.22 -6.89 -10.79
C ASN A 112 4.22 -7.23 -9.67
N ALA A 113 4.69 -7.88 -8.61
CA ALA A 113 3.90 -8.24 -7.45
C ALA A 113 4.60 -7.82 -6.15
N ALA A 114 3.91 -7.04 -5.32
CA ALA A 114 4.44 -6.48 -4.09
C ALA A 114 3.46 -6.69 -2.94
N PHE A 115 3.93 -7.25 -1.84
CA PHE A 115 3.14 -7.50 -0.63
C PHE A 115 3.90 -7.00 0.59
N ILE A 116 3.37 -5.97 1.26
CA ILE A 116 3.91 -5.44 2.52
C ILE A 116 2.95 -5.79 3.66
N VAL A 117 3.50 -6.37 4.73
CA VAL A 117 2.78 -6.62 5.98
C VAL A 117 3.55 -5.99 7.13
N GLN A 118 2.94 -4.99 7.77
CA GLN A 118 3.45 -4.33 8.97
C GLN A 118 2.59 -4.67 10.17
N THR A 119 3.25 -5.17 11.21
CA THR A 119 2.63 -5.51 12.49
C THR A 119 3.59 -5.10 13.60
N GLY A 120 3.07 -4.88 14.80
CA GLY A 120 3.86 -4.44 15.95
C GLY A 120 3.32 -3.15 16.55
N THR A 121 3.85 -2.76 17.70
CA THR A 121 3.38 -1.61 18.48
C THR A 121 4.03 -0.31 18.04
N ASP A 122 5.25 -0.37 17.52
CA ASP A 122 6.08 0.80 17.26
C ASP A 122 6.04 1.21 15.79
N GLU A 123 6.43 2.44 15.50
CA GLU A 123 6.36 2.98 14.15
C GLU A 123 7.19 2.12 13.19
N SER A 124 6.75 2.02 11.94
CA SER A 124 7.62 1.41 10.93
C SER A 124 7.34 1.96 9.56
N ASP A 125 8.39 2.12 8.79
CA ASP A 125 8.33 2.64 7.42
C ASP A 125 8.90 1.58 6.46
N ILE A 126 8.14 1.25 5.42
CA ILE A 126 8.58 0.32 4.39
C ILE A 126 8.32 0.94 3.03
N GLU A 127 9.40 1.11 2.27
CA GLU A 127 9.37 1.52 0.89
C GLU A 127 9.81 0.37 -0.01
N LEU A 128 9.00 0.07 -1.02
CA LEU A 128 9.30 -0.96 -2.02
C LEU A 128 9.08 -0.40 -3.42
N THR A 129 10.14 -0.33 -4.19
CA THR A 129 10.16 0.04 -5.61
C THR A 129 10.45 -1.19 -6.46
N GLN A 130 9.60 -1.47 -7.44
CA GLN A 130 9.81 -2.52 -8.44
C GLN A 130 9.77 -1.92 -9.84
N ASN A 131 10.88 -2.01 -10.55
CA ASN A 131 11.02 -1.54 -11.93
C ASN A 131 11.14 -2.71 -12.90
N ASP A 132 10.75 -2.51 -14.15
CA ASP A 132 10.73 -3.53 -15.21
C ASP A 132 9.65 -4.60 -15.00
N CYS A 133 9.94 -5.84 -15.39
CA CYS A 133 8.95 -6.90 -15.51
C CYS A 133 9.27 -8.13 -14.67
N GLY A 134 8.28 -8.58 -13.90
CA GLY A 134 8.30 -9.88 -13.22
C GLY A 134 8.94 -9.86 -11.82
N ASN A 135 9.05 -8.70 -11.18
CA ASN A 135 9.52 -8.63 -9.81
C ASN A 135 8.46 -9.18 -8.85
N ILE A 136 8.90 -9.94 -7.85
CA ILE A 136 8.03 -10.38 -6.76
C ILE A 136 8.71 -10.01 -5.45
N ALA A 137 8.02 -9.24 -4.61
CA ALA A 137 8.49 -8.87 -3.29
C ALA A 137 7.45 -9.21 -2.23
N TYR A 138 7.90 -9.86 -1.17
CA TYR A 138 7.16 -10.05 0.07
C TYR A 138 7.98 -9.51 1.23
N VAL A 139 7.49 -8.43 1.85
CA VAL A 139 8.13 -7.79 2.99
C VAL A 139 7.20 -7.92 4.19
N LYS A 140 7.67 -8.62 5.23
CA LYS A 140 6.98 -8.67 6.51
C LYS A 140 7.84 -8.02 7.58
N ASN A 141 7.29 -7.02 8.25
CA ASN A 141 7.89 -6.38 9.40
C ASN A 141 7.06 -6.62 10.66
N THR A 142 7.75 -7.04 11.71
CA THR A 142 7.19 -7.39 13.02
C THR A 142 7.89 -6.64 14.15
N ALA A 143 8.65 -5.61 13.83
CA ALA A 143 9.53 -4.93 14.77
C ALA A 143 8.76 -4.33 15.98
N GLN A 144 9.47 -4.29 17.12
CA GLN A 144 9.05 -3.71 18.39
C GLN A 144 9.85 -2.42 18.71
N VAL A 145 10.40 -1.79 17.66
CA VAL A 145 11.09 -0.50 17.65
C VAL A 145 10.99 0.05 16.22
N GLU A 146 11.04 1.38 16.07
CA GLU A 146 11.17 2.08 14.79
C GLU A 146 12.16 1.41 13.83
N ASN A 147 11.69 1.09 12.63
CA ASN A 147 12.55 0.63 11.55
C ASN A 147 12.07 1.08 10.18
N THR A 148 13.04 1.49 9.36
CA THR A 148 12.86 1.84 7.96
C THR A 148 13.45 0.74 7.08
N LEU A 149 12.63 0.19 6.19
CA LEU A 149 13.06 -0.81 5.22
C LEU A 149 12.83 -0.31 3.81
N SER A 150 13.89 -0.16 3.03
CA SER A 150 13.81 0.33 1.65
C SER A 150 14.32 -0.72 0.67
N PHE A 151 13.50 -1.07 -0.30
CA PHE A 151 13.79 -2.12 -1.28
C PHE A 151 13.61 -1.59 -2.69
N THR A 152 14.60 -1.80 -3.55
CA THR A 152 14.48 -1.54 -4.99
C THR A 152 14.81 -2.83 -5.74
N GLN A 153 13.88 -3.34 -6.53
CA GLN A 153 14.11 -4.48 -7.44
C GLN A 153 14.03 -4.03 -8.89
N ASN A 154 14.94 -4.54 -9.73
CA ASN A 154 14.92 -4.31 -11.17
C ASN A 154 14.96 -5.67 -11.90
N GLY A 155 13.87 -6.08 -12.56
CA GLY A 155 13.82 -7.31 -13.38
C GLY A 155 12.91 -8.44 -12.88
N GLY A 156 13.29 -9.70 -13.12
CA GLY A 156 12.48 -10.90 -12.82
C GLY A 156 12.78 -11.52 -11.46
N GLU A 157 13.03 -10.68 -10.44
CA GLU A 157 13.66 -11.10 -9.20
C GLU A 157 12.66 -11.35 -8.06
N LEU A 158 12.94 -12.35 -7.22
CA LEU A 158 12.19 -12.64 -6.01
C LEU A 158 12.92 -12.08 -4.79
N LEU A 159 12.24 -11.23 -4.02
CA LEU A 159 12.69 -10.70 -2.75
C LEU A 159 11.74 -11.14 -1.63
N ILE A 160 12.28 -11.82 -0.63
CA ILE A 160 11.53 -12.17 0.59
C ILE A 160 12.29 -11.62 1.78
N ILE A 161 11.70 -10.63 2.45
CA ILE A 161 12.24 -10.03 3.67
C ILE A 161 11.29 -10.36 4.81
N LYS A 162 11.83 -10.96 5.88
CA LYS A 162 11.15 -11.08 7.17
C LYS A 162 12.00 -10.35 8.19
N ASN A 163 11.64 -9.11 8.50
CA ASN A 163 12.32 -8.35 9.53
C ASN A 163 11.56 -8.46 10.87
N GLY A 164 12.23 -9.00 11.87
CA GLY A 164 11.81 -8.99 13.27
C GLY A 164 12.85 -8.32 14.17
N LEU A 165 13.85 -7.67 13.57
CA LEU A 165 14.94 -6.99 14.27
C LEU A 165 14.77 -5.49 14.06
N SER A 166 15.16 -4.71 15.08
CA SER A 166 15.23 -3.24 15.07
C SER A 166 16.39 -2.74 14.17
N ALA A 167 16.43 -3.22 12.93
CA ALA A 167 17.47 -2.92 11.96
C ALA A 167 16.84 -2.31 10.71
N ASN A 168 17.42 -1.21 10.26
CA ASN A 168 17.14 -0.66 8.95
C ASN A 168 17.78 -1.56 7.89
N ILE A 169 17.02 -1.90 6.86
CA ILE A 169 17.48 -2.75 5.76
C ILE A 169 17.26 -1.94 4.49
N SER A 170 18.35 -1.67 3.78
CA SER A 170 18.30 -1.16 2.42
C SER A 170 18.84 -2.23 1.49
N LEU A 171 18.07 -2.60 0.48
CA LEU A 171 18.50 -3.54 -0.54
C LEU A 171 18.12 -3.00 -1.92
N THR A 172 19.10 -2.91 -2.78
CA THR A 172 18.91 -2.69 -4.21
C THR A 172 19.34 -3.96 -4.93
N GLN A 173 18.42 -4.62 -5.61
CA GLN A 173 18.72 -5.72 -6.53
C GLN A 173 18.60 -5.21 -7.97
N GLY A 174 19.49 -5.70 -8.84
CA GLY A 174 19.52 -5.36 -10.24
C GLY A 174 20.17 -6.48 -11.02
N LYS A 175 19.82 -6.55 -12.32
CA LYS A 175 20.30 -7.56 -13.28
C LYS A 175 21.80 -7.81 -13.24
#